data_AF-C5C2G5-F1
#
_entry.id   AF-C5C2G5-F1
#
_cell.length_a   1.000
_cell.length_b   1.000
_cell.length_c   1.000
_cell.angle_alpha   90.00
_cell.angle_beta   90.00
_cell.angle_gamma   90.00
#
_symmetry.space_group_name_H-M   'P 1'
#
loop_
_entity.id
_entity.type
_entity.pdbx_description
1 polymer ?
#
loop_
_entity_poly.entity_id
_entity_poly.type
_entity_poly.pdbx_seq_one_letter_code
_entity_poly.pdbx_strand_id
1 'polypeptide(L)'
;MIGQAIAVGGLGVLALNVYAVVLIVVRSRAWGTRLYRPMLLNVALSTIPILLAIGMIVGTLVLLAAEPGRVRLPVAYLIVSGLAFVVFFPNSVYLITELNFSHRRSDDAVPLWFDIVMTLTLTLSGIVNAIVALAFVQTFAIVFRAAGEIPATPPWWSWAVTAGVLVLGCLGVYLGRRLRFNSWDAARPWLVVSRLVAYLRPRGRMRELVRFVGAHAVLLVVLYVMVYFPIYVLVIGWALDSG
;
A
#
# COMPACT_ATOMS: atom_id res chain seq x y z
N MET A 1 -27.08 -1.58 -4.58
CA MET A 1 -26.03 -2.46 -5.16
C MET A 1 -24.61 -1.95 -4.87
N ILE A 2 -24.25 -0.69 -5.19
CA ILE A 2 -22.89 -0.15 -4.90
C ILE A 2 -22.49 -0.25 -3.42
N GLY A 3 -23.36 0.17 -2.50
CA GLY A 3 -23.07 0.10 -1.06
C GLY A 3 -22.78 -1.32 -0.57
N GLN A 4 -23.48 -2.32 -1.12
CA GLN A 4 -23.23 -3.74 -0.82
C GLN A 4 -21.89 -4.19 -1.39
N ALA A 5 -21.53 -3.78 -2.62
CA ALA A 5 -20.24 -4.11 -3.21
C ALA A 5 -19.07 -3.53 -2.41
N ILE A 6 -19.18 -2.28 -1.93
CA ILE A 6 -18.18 -1.66 -1.05
C ILE A 6 -18.07 -2.42 0.27
N ALA A 7 -19.21 -2.76 0.89
CA ALA A 7 -19.22 -3.52 2.14
C ALA A 7 -18.58 -4.90 1.99
N VAL A 8 -18.92 -5.65 0.93
CA VAL A 8 -18.33 -6.96 0.63
C VAL A 8 -16.84 -6.85 0.36
N GLY A 9 -16.41 -5.84 -0.42
CA GLY A 9 -14.99 -5.57 -0.68
C GLY A 9 -14.23 -5.28 0.62
N GLY A 10 -14.75 -4.40 1.47
CA GLY A 10 -14.14 -4.07 2.76
C GLY A 10 -14.06 -5.26 3.71
N LEU A 11 -15.13 -6.07 3.79
CA LEU A 11 -15.14 -7.32 4.56
C LEU A 11 -14.14 -8.33 4.02
N GLY A 12 -13.97 -8.43 2.70
CA GLY A 12 -12.96 -9.30 2.08
C GLY A 12 -11.54 -8.90 2.44
N VAL A 13 -11.23 -7.60 2.42
CA VAL A 13 -9.93 -7.06 2.85
C VAL A 13 -9.68 -7.38 4.33
N LEU A 14 -10.67 -7.14 5.20
CA LEU A 14 -10.58 -7.44 6.62
C LEU A 14 -10.37 -8.95 6.84
N ALA A 15 -11.16 -9.78 6.18
CA ALA A 15 -11.08 -11.24 6.28
C ALA A 15 -9.69 -11.75 5.88
N LEU A 16 -9.09 -11.20 4.81
CA LEU A 16 -7.75 -11.59 4.36
C LEU A 16 -6.66 -11.22 5.39
N ASN A 17 -6.76 -10.03 6.00
CA ASN A 17 -5.83 -9.61 7.07
C ASN A 17 -6.00 -10.47 8.33
N VAL A 18 -7.24 -10.76 8.74
CA VAL A 18 -7.53 -11.66 9.86
C VAL A 18 -7.01 -13.06 9.58
N TYR A 19 -7.23 -13.57 8.36
CA TYR A 19 -6.75 -14.89 7.96
C TYR A 19 -5.22 -14.99 7.99
N ALA A 20 -4.50 -13.96 7.53
CA ALA A 20 -3.05 -13.88 7.66
C ALA A 20 -2.59 -13.98 9.14
N VAL A 21 -3.22 -13.21 10.04
CA VAL A 21 -2.93 -13.25 11.48
C VAL A 21 -3.23 -14.63 12.08
N VAL A 22 -4.37 -15.22 11.73
CA VAL A 22 -4.77 -16.55 12.20
C VAL A 22 -3.74 -17.59 11.79
N LEU A 23 -3.30 -17.62 10.53
CA LEU A 23 -2.28 -18.57 10.08
C LEU A 23 -0.94 -18.42 10.82
N ILE A 24 -0.51 -17.19 11.09
CA ILE A 24 0.72 -16.92 11.88
C ILE A 24 0.58 -17.48 13.31
N VAL A 25 -0.58 -17.30 13.94
CA VAL A 25 -0.85 -17.78 15.29
C VAL A 25 -1.00 -19.31 15.32
N VAL A 26 -1.71 -19.89 14.34
CA VAL A 26 -1.89 -21.34 14.19
C VAL A 26 -0.53 -22.02 13.99
N ARG A 27 0.37 -21.44 13.19
CA ARG A 27 1.74 -21.95 13.01
C ARG A 27 2.45 -22.17 14.35
N SER A 28 2.36 -21.18 15.23
CA SER A 28 3.02 -21.21 16.53
C SER A 28 2.38 -22.26 17.44
N ARG A 29 1.05 -22.32 17.49
CA ARG A 29 0.33 -23.22 18.40
C ARG A 29 0.33 -24.68 17.97
N ALA A 30 0.08 -24.96 16.69
CA ALA A 30 -0.07 -26.33 16.20
C ALA A 30 1.25 -27.10 16.13
N TRP A 31 2.38 -26.42 15.92
CA TRP A 31 3.71 -27.04 15.81
C TRP A 31 4.68 -26.60 16.91
N GLY A 32 4.22 -25.93 17.97
CA GLY A 32 5.05 -25.52 19.10
C GLY A 32 6.20 -24.56 18.76
N THR A 33 6.14 -23.90 17.60
CA THR A 33 7.18 -22.95 17.16
C THR A 33 7.00 -21.58 17.81
N ARG A 34 8.09 -20.81 17.95
CA ARG A 34 7.99 -19.44 18.50
C ARG A 34 7.17 -18.55 17.57
N LEU A 35 6.24 -17.79 18.15
CA LEU A 35 5.45 -16.80 17.41
C LEU A 35 6.35 -15.70 16.85
N TYR A 36 6.41 -15.58 15.52
CA TYR A 36 7.23 -14.59 14.84
C TYR A 36 6.53 -13.22 14.84
N ARG A 37 6.69 -12.48 15.95
CA ARG A 37 6.08 -11.17 16.19
C ARG A 37 6.28 -10.14 15.06
N PRO A 38 7.43 -10.09 14.36
CA PRO A 38 7.60 -9.14 13.25
C PRO A 38 6.56 -9.31 12.13
N MET A 39 6.11 -10.53 11.84
CA MET A 39 5.06 -10.76 10.84
C MET A 39 3.71 -10.16 11.27
N LEU A 40 3.34 -10.30 12.54
CA LEU A 40 2.12 -9.68 13.08
C LEU A 40 2.18 -8.15 13.01
N LEU A 41 3.34 -7.58 13.36
CA LEU A 41 3.58 -6.15 13.23
C LEU A 41 3.49 -5.71 11.77
N ASN A 42 4.06 -6.48 10.83
CA ASN A 42 4.00 -6.13 9.41
C ASN A 42 2.57 -6.18 8.85
N VAL A 43 1.71 -7.12 9.30
CA VAL A 43 0.28 -7.08 8.96
C VAL A 43 -0.35 -5.80 9.47
N ALA A 44 -0.14 -5.45 10.74
CA ALA A 44 -0.69 -4.22 11.31
C ALA A 44 -0.22 -2.96 10.55
N LEU A 45 1.09 -2.83 10.32
CA LEU A 45 1.69 -1.73 9.57
C LEU A 45 1.16 -1.66 8.12
N SER A 46 0.87 -2.80 7.49
CA SER A 46 0.34 -2.83 6.13
C SER A 46 -1.04 -2.20 5.98
N THR A 47 -1.80 -2.02 7.08
CA THR A 47 -3.10 -1.35 7.07
C THR A 47 -3.02 0.17 7.20
N ILE A 48 -1.87 0.72 7.65
CA ILE A 48 -1.69 2.17 7.86
C ILE A 48 -2.00 2.99 6.60
N PRO A 49 -1.55 2.60 5.38
CA PRO A 49 -1.85 3.38 4.18
C PRO A 49 -3.34 3.51 3.88
N ILE A 50 -4.16 2.51 4.19
CA ILE A 50 -5.63 2.60 4.05
C ILE A 50 -6.16 3.66 5.02
N LEU A 51 -5.75 3.60 6.28
CA LEU A 51 -6.18 4.56 7.31
C LEU A 51 -5.76 5.99 6.97
N LEU A 52 -4.55 6.17 6.45
CA LEU A 52 -4.07 7.48 5.99
C LEU A 52 -4.83 7.98 4.77
N ALA A 53 -5.18 7.12 3.82
CA ALA A 53 -6.01 7.49 2.68
C ALA A 53 -7.40 7.94 3.13
N ILE A 54 -8.05 7.19 4.02
CA ILE A 54 -9.36 7.56 4.58
C ILE A 54 -9.26 8.88 5.35
N GLY A 55 -8.27 9.03 6.23
CA GLY A 55 -8.05 10.25 7.00
C GLY A 55 -7.81 11.47 6.11
N MET A 56 -6.98 11.33 5.07
CA MET A 56 -6.74 12.36 4.07
C MET A 56 -8.04 12.80 3.40
N ILE A 57 -8.86 11.85 2.93
CA ILE A 57 -10.12 12.14 2.24
C ILE A 57 -11.10 12.83 3.18
N VAL A 58 -11.41 12.18 4.30
CA VAL A 58 -12.40 12.68 5.28
C VAL A 58 -11.98 14.02 5.84
N GLY A 59 -10.71 14.16 6.27
CA GLY A 59 -10.19 15.41 6.82
C GLY A 59 -10.24 16.55 5.81
N THR A 60 -9.88 16.30 4.54
CA THR A 60 -9.99 17.32 3.49
C THR A 60 -11.44 17.75 3.27
N LEU A 61 -12.37 16.79 3.20
CA LEU A 61 -13.80 17.08 3.00
C LEU A 61 -14.41 17.84 4.19
N VAL A 62 -14.09 17.45 5.42
CA VAL A 62 -14.55 18.14 6.65
C VAL A 62 -14.05 19.58 6.67
N LEU A 63 -12.77 19.81 6.36
CA LEU A 63 -12.20 21.16 6.33
C LEU A 63 -12.82 22.04 5.24
N LEU A 64 -13.13 21.47 4.06
CA LEU A 64 -13.83 22.18 2.99
C LEU A 64 -15.28 22.54 3.38
N ALA A 65 -15.97 21.66 4.10
CA ALA A 65 -17.34 21.88 4.55
C ALA A 65 -17.42 22.90 5.70
N ALA A 66 -16.42 22.95 6.57
CA ALA A 66 -16.40 23.84 7.74
C ALA A 66 -16.27 25.32 7.38
N GLU A 67 -15.46 25.66 6.39
CA GLU A 67 -15.28 27.06 5.92
C GLU A 67 -15.34 27.15 4.39
N PRO A 68 -16.56 27.14 3.79
CA PRO A 68 -16.74 27.25 2.35
C PRO A 68 -16.03 28.51 1.80
N GLY A 69 -15.17 28.32 0.79
CA GLY A 69 -14.39 29.40 0.17
C GLY A 69 -12.97 29.61 0.72
N ARG A 70 -12.62 29.01 1.87
CA ARG A 70 -11.25 29.05 2.41
C ARG A 70 -10.49 27.78 2.10
N VAL A 71 -9.82 27.77 0.95
CA VAL A 71 -9.12 26.57 0.43
C VAL A 71 -7.71 26.35 0.99
N ARG A 72 -7.09 27.35 1.63
CA ARG A 72 -5.68 27.27 2.07
C ARG A 72 -5.43 26.13 3.07
N LEU A 73 -6.25 26.03 4.11
CA LEU A 73 -6.10 25.01 5.15
C LEU A 73 -6.42 23.59 4.63
N PRO A 74 -7.54 23.35 3.91
CA PRO A 74 -7.80 22.05 3.28
C PRO A 74 -6.68 21.61 2.31
N VAL A 75 -6.14 22.53 1.50
CA VAL A 75 -5.05 22.22 0.58
C VAL A 75 -3.76 21.89 1.33
N ALA A 76 -3.42 22.66 2.37
CA ALA A 76 -2.27 22.37 3.22
C ALA A 76 -2.41 21.00 3.90
N TYR A 77 -3.59 20.69 4.44
CA TYR A 77 -3.90 19.39 5.01
C TYR A 77 -3.72 18.28 3.98
N LEU A 78 -4.33 18.41 2.81
CA LEU A 78 -4.24 17.43 1.72
C LEU A 78 -2.79 17.13 1.33
N ILE A 79 -1.96 18.18 1.18
CA ILE A 79 -0.53 18.03 0.86
C ILE A 79 0.20 17.26 1.96
N VAL A 80 0.02 17.67 3.23
CA VAL A 80 0.71 17.04 4.36
C VAL A 80 0.27 15.57 4.53
N SER A 81 -1.04 15.30 4.48
CA SER A 81 -1.55 13.94 4.57
C SER A 81 -1.17 13.08 3.37
N GLY A 82 -1.06 13.68 2.17
CA GLY A 82 -0.58 13.00 0.97
C GLY A 82 0.89 12.60 1.07
N LEU A 83 1.73 13.48 1.62
CA LEU A 83 3.13 13.16 1.92
C LEU A 83 3.24 12.04 2.96
N ALA A 84 2.44 12.11 4.03
CA ALA A 84 2.39 11.05 5.03
C ALA A 84 1.95 9.71 4.41
N PHE A 85 0.93 9.72 3.55
CA PHE A 85 0.50 8.54 2.81
C PHE A 85 1.65 7.92 2.00
N VAL A 86 2.38 8.72 1.21
CA VAL A 86 3.51 8.23 0.40
C VAL A 86 4.64 7.64 1.26
N VAL A 87 4.95 8.25 2.40
CA VAL A 87 5.99 7.77 3.34
C VAL A 87 5.62 6.43 3.99
N PHE A 88 4.32 6.21 4.25
CA PHE A 88 3.83 4.98 4.88
C PHE A 88 3.37 3.92 3.88
N PHE A 89 3.13 4.28 2.61
CA PHE A 89 2.75 3.36 1.53
C PHE A 89 3.65 2.11 1.39
N PRO A 90 5.00 2.20 1.56
CA PRO A 90 5.86 1.03 1.54
C PRO A 90 5.45 -0.09 2.50
N ASN A 91 4.79 0.20 3.63
CA ASN A 91 4.41 -0.82 4.61
C ASN A 91 3.43 -1.85 4.04
N SER A 92 2.53 -1.46 3.13
CA SER A 92 1.64 -2.41 2.46
C SER A 92 2.41 -3.27 1.45
N VAL A 93 3.28 -2.64 0.66
CA VAL A 93 4.07 -3.32 -0.39
C VAL A 93 5.16 -4.23 0.21
N TYR A 94 5.68 -3.89 1.39
CA TYR A 94 6.78 -4.58 2.06
C TYR A 94 6.53 -6.08 2.24
N LEU A 95 5.27 -6.47 2.46
CA LEU A 95 4.86 -7.85 2.69
C LEU A 95 5.19 -8.80 1.52
N ILE A 96 5.38 -8.30 0.29
CA ILE A 96 5.87 -9.11 -0.85
C ILE A 96 7.20 -9.77 -0.52
N THR A 97 8.03 -9.10 0.28
CA THR A 97 9.37 -9.60 0.61
C THR A 97 9.37 -10.69 1.67
N GLU A 98 8.25 -10.94 2.36
CA GLU A 98 8.11 -11.99 3.37
C GLU A 98 8.01 -13.40 2.75
N LEU A 99 7.82 -13.50 1.42
CA LEU A 99 7.94 -14.75 0.65
C LEU A 99 9.35 -15.38 0.71
N ASN A 100 10.32 -14.71 1.32
CA ASN A 100 11.66 -15.25 1.53
C ASN A 100 11.77 -16.24 2.70
N PHE A 101 10.67 -16.57 3.38
CA PHE A 101 10.60 -17.52 4.50
C PHE A 101 11.58 -17.23 5.65
N SER A 102 11.84 -15.95 5.95
CA SER A 102 12.79 -15.58 7.03
C SER A 102 12.38 -16.02 8.43
N HIS A 103 11.13 -16.48 8.61
CA HIS A 103 10.61 -17.02 9.86
C HIS A 103 10.90 -18.52 10.04
N ARG A 104 11.29 -19.24 8.98
CA ARG A 104 11.49 -20.69 8.99
C ARG A 104 12.94 -21.05 9.35
N ARG A 105 13.11 -22.06 10.19
CA ARG A 105 14.41 -22.70 10.48
C ARG A 105 14.50 -24.09 9.87
N SER A 106 15.71 -24.59 9.65
CA SER A 106 15.94 -25.91 9.04
C SER A 106 15.38 -27.07 9.87
N ASP A 107 15.24 -26.88 11.17
CA ASP A 107 14.72 -27.83 12.16
C ASP A 107 13.24 -27.62 12.50
N ASP A 108 12.54 -26.67 11.86
CA ASP A 108 11.13 -26.43 12.13
C ASP A 108 10.25 -27.62 11.69
N ALA A 109 9.48 -28.18 12.62
CA ALA A 109 8.53 -29.27 12.38
C ALA A 109 7.29 -28.86 11.54
N VAL A 110 7.17 -27.58 11.17
CA VAL A 110 6.05 -27.07 10.36
C VAL A 110 6.18 -27.58 8.92
N PRO A 111 5.15 -28.20 8.33
CA PRO A 111 5.16 -28.60 6.93
C PRO A 111 5.36 -27.41 5.99
N LEU A 112 6.16 -27.59 4.93
CA LEU A 112 6.47 -26.53 3.98
C LEU A 112 5.21 -25.94 3.31
N TRP A 113 4.23 -26.78 3.01
CA TRP A 113 2.96 -26.33 2.39
C TRP A 113 2.21 -25.32 3.27
N PHE A 114 2.28 -25.47 4.59
CA PHE A 114 1.62 -24.54 5.51
C PHE A 114 2.30 -23.17 5.49
N ASP A 115 3.64 -23.16 5.54
CA ASP A 115 4.41 -21.93 5.44
C ASP A 115 4.18 -21.22 4.10
N ILE A 116 4.01 -21.96 3.00
CA ILE A 116 3.67 -21.40 1.68
C ILE A 116 2.31 -20.71 1.74
N VAL A 117 1.26 -21.38 2.23
CA VAL A 117 -0.08 -20.80 2.32
C VAL A 117 -0.09 -19.57 3.24
N MET A 118 0.60 -19.64 4.38
CA MET A 118 0.71 -18.53 5.32
C MET A 118 1.41 -17.31 4.71
N THR A 119 2.61 -17.50 4.13
CA THR A 119 3.39 -16.39 3.55
C THR A 119 2.74 -15.82 2.29
N LEU A 120 2.08 -16.65 1.49
CA LEU A 120 1.27 -16.19 0.35
C LEU A 120 0.08 -15.36 0.83
N THR A 121 -0.66 -15.83 1.84
CA THR A 121 -1.78 -15.08 2.42
C THR A 121 -1.34 -13.74 2.99
N LEU A 122 -0.22 -13.72 3.71
CA LEU A 122 0.40 -12.50 4.23
C LEU A 122 0.78 -11.53 3.10
N THR A 123 1.39 -12.04 2.05
CA THR A 123 1.77 -11.24 0.87
C THR A 123 0.55 -10.67 0.16
N LEU A 124 -0.47 -11.49 -0.05
CA LEU A 124 -1.73 -11.07 -0.67
C LEU A 124 -2.45 -10.02 0.18
N SER A 125 -2.44 -10.13 1.52
CA SER A 125 -3.05 -9.10 2.38
C SER A 125 -2.36 -7.75 2.20
N GLY A 126 -1.02 -7.72 2.11
CA GLY A 126 -0.27 -6.51 1.83
C GLY A 126 -0.54 -5.91 0.44
N ILE A 127 -0.56 -6.75 -0.60
CA ILE A 127 -0.86 -6.31 -1.97
C ILE A 127 -2.28 -5.74 -2.05
N VAL A 128 -3.26 -6.44 -1.50
CA VAL A 128 -4.66 -5.97 -1.49
C VAL A 128 -4.78 -4.67 -0.71
N ASN A 129 -4.12 -4.55 0.45
CA ASN A 129 -4.10 -3.31 1.22
C ASN A 129 -3.49 -2.15 0.41
N ALA A 130 -2.39 -2.40 -0.33
CA ALA A 130 -1.76 -1.40 -1.19
C ALA A 130 -2.69 -0.95 -2.33
N ILE A 131 -3.37 -1.91 -2.99
CA ILE A 131 -4.33 -1.62 -4.07
C ILE A 131 -5.49 -0.78 -3.55
N VAL A 132 -6.11 -1.18 -2.43
CA VAL A 132 -7.26 -0.45 -1.87
C VAL A 132 -6.86 0.95 -1.43
N ALA A 133 -5.74 1.09 -0.71
CA ALA A 133 -5.23 2.37 -0.27
C ALA A 133 -4.97 3.32 -1.45
N LEU A 134 -4.30 2.82 -2.49
CA LEU A 134 -3.99 3.62 -3.68
C LEU A 134 -5.23 3.93 -4.53
N ALA A 135 -6.19 3.00 -4.61
CA ALA A 135 -7.46 3.22 -5.30
C ALA A 135 -8.27 4.35 -4.66
N PHE A 136 -8.31 4.42 -3.32
CA PHE A 136 -8.94 5.56 -2.62
C PHE A 136 -8.25 6.88 -2.96
N VAL A 137 -6.92 6.93 -2.92
CA VAL A 137 -6.18 8.16 -3.25
C VAL A 137 -6.36 8.56 -4.72
N GLN A 138 -6.25 7.63 -5.66
CA GLN A 138 -6.41 7.92 -7.09
C GLN A 138 -7.82 8.40 -7.42
N THR A 139 -8.85 7.69 -6.94
CA THR A 139 -10.25 8.07 -7.18
C THR A 139 -10.56 9.42 -6.55
N PHE A 140 -10.12 9.66 -5.30
CA PHE A 140 -10.30 10.95 -4.65
C PHE A 140 -9.63 12.08 -5.44
N ALA A 141 -8.38 11.89 -5.89
CA ALA A 141 -7.69 12.89 -6.69
C ALA A 141 -8.45 13.22 -7.98
N ILE A 142 -9.01 12.20 -8.66
CA ILE A 142 -9.79 12.39 -9.89
C ILE A 142 -11.04 13.22 -9.59
N VAL A 143 -11.84 12.80 -8.60
CA VAL A 143 -13.07 13.50 -8.21
C VAL A 143 -12.78 14.93 -7.73
N PHE A 144 -11.72 15.12 -6.95
CA PHE A 144 -11.31 16.42 -6.43
C PHE A 144 -10.95 17.41 -7.56
N ARG A 145 -10.39 16.92 -8.67
CA ARG A 145 -10.01 17.75 -9.83
C ARG A 145 -11.10 17.84 -10.91
N ALA A 146 -12.12 16.98 -10.84
CA ALA A 146 -13.16 16.88 -11.86
C ALA A 146 -14.06 18.13 -11.97
N ALA A 147 -14.06 19.02 -10.96
CA ALA A 147 -14.87 20.24 -10.93
C ALA A 147 -16.37 20.03 -11.25
N GLY A 148 -16.90 18.82 -10.98
CA GLY A 148 -18.29 18.44 -11.25
C GLY A 148 -18.45 17.45 -12.42
N GLU A 149 -17.46 17.32 -13.29
CA GLU A 149 -17.50 16.43 -14.47
C GLU A 149 -16.53 15.27 -14.30
N ILE A 150 -17.01 14.18 -13.69
CA ILE A 150 -16.17 13.00 -13.47
C ILE A 150 -15.92 12.30 -14.82
N PRO A 151 -14.66 12.12 -15.26
CA PRO A 151 -14.37 11.45 -16.52
C PRO A 151 -14.81 9.98 -16.50
N ALA A 152 -15.37 9.48 -17.61
CA ALA A 152 -15.77 8.08 -17.77
C ALA A 152 -14.60 7.08 -17.63
N THR A 153 -13.37 7.53 -17.89
CA THR A 153 -12.14 6.73 -17.70
C THR A 153 -11.11 7.50 -16.87
N PRO A 154 -10.23 6.82 -16.12
CA PRO A 154 -9.24 7.51 -15.31
C PRO A 154 -8.28 8.31 -16.20
N PRO A 155 -8.08 9.62 -15.96
CA PRO A 155 -7.23 10.45 -16.78
C PRO A 155 -5.75 10.06 -16.67
N TRP A 156 -4.95 10.31 -17.71
CA TRP A 156 -3.54 9.92 -17.79
C TRP A 156 -2.69 10.41 -16.61
N TRP A 157 -2.97 11.61 -16.10
CA TRP A 157 -2.22 12.19 -14.98
C TRP A 157 -2.41 11.38 -13.70
N SER A 158 -3.59 10.75 -13.51
CA SER A 158 -3.87 9.92 -12.34
C SER A 158 -3.01 8.66 -12.36
N TRP A 159 -2.82 8.06 -13.55
CA TRP A 159 -1.92 6.94 -13.75
C TRP A 159 -0.45 7.30 -13.52
N ALA A 160 -0.01 8.48 -13.95
CA ALA A 160 1.36 8.95 -13.71
C ALA A 160 1.64 9.10 -12.20
N VAL A 161 0.69 9.68 -11.45
CA VAL A 161 0.80 9.79 -9.99
C VAL A 161 0.81 8.40 -9.33
N THR A 162 -0.12 7.52 -9.70
CA THR A 162 -0.18 6.14 -9.20
C THR A 162 1.12 5.38 -9.45
N ALA A 163 1.65 5.45 -10.67
CA ALA A 163 2.93 4.82 -11.01
C ALA A 163 4.08 5.39 -10.17
N GLY A 164 4.11 6.70 -9.96
CA GLY A 164 5.07 7.36 -9.07
C GLY A 164 4.99 6.84 -7.63
N VAL A 165 3.78 6.73 -7.07
CA VAL A 165 3.58 6.19 -5.72
C VAL A 165 4.01 4.73 -5.61
N LEU A 166 3.72 3.89 -6.62
CA LEU A 166 4.15 2.49 -6.65
C LEU A 166 5.68 2.37 -6.68
N VAL A 167 6.35 3.16 -7.52
CA VAL A 167 7.82 3.21 -7.59
C VAL A 167 8.42 3.67 -6.26
N LEU A 168 7.88 4.73 -5.65
CA LEU A 168 8.32 5.20 -4.33
C LEU A 168 8.05 4.17 -3.23
N GLY A 169 6.93 3.44 -3.32
CA GLY A 169 6.61 2.30 -2.48
C GLY A 169 7.69 1.23 -2.53
N CYS A 170 8.03 0.76 -3.74
CA CYS A 170 9.08 -0.23 -3.96
C CYS A 170 10.47 0.27 -3.52
N LEU A 171 10.77 1.55 -3.75
CA LEU A 171 11.99 2.18 -3.25
C LEU A 171 12.03 2.15 -1.72
N GLY A 172 10.95 2.52 -1.05
CA GLY A 172 10.84 2.44 0.42
C GLY A 172 11.05 1.03 0.95
N VAL A 173 10.51 0.01 0.28
CA VAL A 173 10.76 -1.40 0.62
C VAL A 173 12.24 -1.75 0.46
N TYR A 174 12.88 -1.35 -0.63
CA TYR A 174 14.31 -1.58 -0.83
C TYR A 174 15.16 -0.93 0.27
N LEU A 175 14.85 0.33 0.61
CA LEU A 175 15.51 1.07 1.69
C LEU A 175 15.34 0.37 3.05
N GLY A 176 14.15 -0.13 3.36
CA GLY A 176 13.92 -0.90 4.58
C GLY A 176 14.69 -2.21 4.63
N ARG A 177 14.75 -2.95 3.52
CA ARG A 177 15.46 -4.25 3.48
C ARG A 177 16.98 -4.12 3.45
N ARG A 178 17.51 -3.09 2.80
CA ARG A 178 18.96 -2.94 2.59
C ARG A 178 19.63 -1.96 3.55
N LEU A 179 18.95 -0.89 3.91
CA LEU A 179 19.48 0.16 4.80
C LEU A 179 18.82 0.17 6.18
N ARG A 180 17.80 -0.69 6.42
CA ARG A 180 17.03 -0.79 7.66
C ARG A 180 16.30 0.50 8.06
N PHE A 181 15.94 1.30 7.06
CA PHE A 181 15.08 2.46 7.27
C PHE A 181 13.61 2.05 7.47
N ASN A 182 12.89 2.81 8.28
CA ASN A 182 11.44 2.70 8.45
C ASN A 182 10.76 4.04 8.19
N SER A 183 9.42 4.06 8.06
CA SER A 183 8.66 5.26 7.66
C SER A 183 8.90 6.48 8.56
N TRP A 184 9.27 6.26 9.82
CA TRP A 184 9.59 7.31 10.79
C TRP A 184 10.89 8.06 10.47
N ASP A 185 11.84 7.44 9.76
CA ASP A 185 13.09 8.09 9.35
C ASP A 185 12.87 9.22 8.35
N ALA A 186 11.70 9.31 7.72
CA ALA A 186 11.31 10.42 6.86
C ALA A 186 11.31 11.78 7.59
N ALA A 187 11.22 11.79 8.93
CA ALA A 187 11.41 13.00 9.73
C ALA A 187 12.85 13.55 9.67
N ARG A 188 13.81 12.77 9.17
CA ARG A 188 15.22 13.14 9.02
C ARG A 188 15.69 12.91 7.58
N PRO A 189 15.16 13.65 6.59
CA PRO A 189 15.38 13.37 5.17
C PRO A 189 16.86 13.44 4.77
N TRP A 190 17.64 14.34 5.38
CA TRP A 190 19.08 14.43 5.10
C TRP A 190 19.81 13.12 5.44
N LEU A 191 19.44 12.46 6.55
CA LEU A 191 20.08 11.22 7.00
C LEU A 191 19.76 10.08 6.02
N VAL A 192 18.51 10.04 5.54
CA VAL A 192 18.08 9.06 4.53
C VAL A 192 18.90 9.25 3.25
N VAL A 193 18.98 10.48 2.74
CA VAL A 193 19.68 10.80 1.50
C VAL A 193 21.19 10.53 1.62
N SER A 194 21.83 10.98 2.69
CA SER A 194 23.28 10.79 2.86
C SER A 194 23.68 9.32 2.94
N ARG A 195 22.93 8.50 3.68
CA ARG A 195 23.17 7.05 3.74
C ARG A 195 22.85 6.36 2.43
N LEU A 196 21.81 6.79 1.71
CA LEU A 196 21.48 6.26 0.39
C LEU A 196 22.61 6.55 -0.61
N VAL A 197 23.11 7.79 -0.66
CA VAL A 197 24.22 8.18 -1.54
C VAL A 197 25.49 7.40 -1.19
N ALA A 198 25.83 7.30 0.10
CA ALA A 198 26.96 6.50 0.55
C ALA A 198 26.80 5.02 0.19
N TYR A 199 25.58 4.48 0.30
CA TYR A 199 25.26 3.12 -0.08
C TYR A 199 25.38 2.89 -1.58
N LEU A 200 25.00 3.85 -2.43
CA LEU A 200 25.03 3.70 -3.88
C LEU A 200 26.42 3.95 -4.50
N ARG A 201 27.37 4.47 -3.73
CA ARG A 201 28.73 4.80 -4.20
C ARG A 201 29.51 3.60 -4.79
N PRO A 202 29.47 2.38 -4.20
CA PRO A 202 30.13 1.22 -4.78
C PRO A 202 29.43 0.74 -6.07
N ARG A 203 30.22 0.32 -7.06
CA ARG A 203 29.72 -0.20 -8.33
C ARG A 203 28.82 -1.43 -8.11
N GLY A 204 27.65 -1.44 -8.75
CA GLY A 204 26.70 -2.56 -8.71
C GLY A 204 25.47 -2.34 -7.82
N ARG A 205 25.56 -1.52 -6.75
CA ARG A 205 24.41 -1.29 -5.84
C ARG A 205 23.26 -0.56 -6.53
N MET A 206 23.57 0.42 -7.38
CA MET A 206 22.57 1.10 -8.20
C MET A 206 21.81 0.12 -9.11
N ARG A 207 22.51 -0.82 -9.74
CA ARG A 207 21.90 -1.82 -10.61
C ARG A 207 21.00 -2.78 -9.84
N GLU A 208 21.40 -3.16 -8.63
CA GLU A 208 20.55 -3.98 -7.74
C GLU A 208 19.28 -3.22 -7.32
N LEU A 209 19.40 -1.95 -6.94
CA LEU A 209 18.26 -1.07 -6.64
C LEU A 209 17.30 -0.99 -7.82
N VAL A 210 17.80 -0.66 -9.01
CA VAL A 210 16.97 -0.51 -10.22
C VAL A 210 16.27 -1.83 -10.58
N ARG A 211 16.98 -2.96 -10.51
CA ARG A 211 16.38 -4.29 -10.78
C ARG A 211 15.30 -4.64 -9.76
N PHE A 212 15.56 -4.40 -8.48
CA PHE A 212 14.59 -4.68 -7.43
C PHE A 212 13.35 -3.80 -7.58
N VAL A 213 13.53 -2.48 -7.67
CA VAL A 213 12.42 -1.52 -7.78
C VAL A 213 11.65 -1.76 -9.07
N GLY A 214 12.33 -1.95 -10.20
CA GLY A 214 11.71 -2.20 -11.49
C GLY A 214 10.85 -3.47 -11.50
N ALA A 215 11.39 -4.60 -11.04
CA ALA A 215 10.65 -5.86 -11.03
C ALA A 215 9.39 -5.79 -10.16
N HIS A 216 9.49 -5.23 -8.95
CA HIS A 216 8.35 -5.12 -8.04
C HIS A 216 7.35 -4.05 -8.51
N ALA A 217 7.81 -2.93 -9.05
CA ALA A 217 6.92 -1.88 -9.56
C ALA A 217 6.11 -2.39 -10.77
N VAL A 218 6.73 -3.13 -11.70
CA VAL A 218 6.01 -3.74 -12.83
C VAL A 218 4.93 -4.69 -12.34
N LEU A 219 5.25 -5.58 -11.39
CA LEU A 219 4.27 -6.48 -10.80
C LEU A 219 3.08 -5.70 -10.21
N LEU A 220 3.35 -4.69 -9.38
CA LEU A 220 2.32 -3.90 -8.73
C LEU A 220 1.49 -3.08 -9.71
N VAL A 221 2.11 -2.49 -10.73
CA VAL A 221 1.39 -1.74 -11.79
C VAL A 221 0.44 -2.67 -12.52
N VAL A 222 0.88 -3.86 -12.92
CA VAL A 222 0.03 -4.84 -13.61
C VAL A 222 -1.15 -5.24 -12.73
N LEU A 223 -0.90 -5.63 -11.48
CA LEU A 223 -1.96 -6.01 -10.53
C LEU A 223 -2.94 -4.85 -10.26
N TYR A 224 -2.41 -3.64 -10.09
CA TYR A 224 -3.21 -2.46 -9.82
C TYR A 224 -4.09 -2.08 -11.01
N VAL A 225 -3.54 -2.05 -12.24
CA VAL A 225 -4.32 -1.78 -13.45
C VAL A 225 -5.41 -2.81 -13.66
N MET A 226 -5.08 -4.10 -13.49
CA MET A 226 -6.02 -5.23 -13.64
C MET A 226 -7.22 -5.11 -12.70
N VAL A 227 -7.05 -4.52 -11.51
CA VAL A 227 -8.12 -4.36 -10.52
C VAL A 227 -8.81 -3.01 -10.64
N TYR A 228 -8.05 -1.92 -10.64
CA TYR A 228 -8.58 -0.57 -10.53
C TYR A 228 -9.35 -0.11 -11.78
N PHE A 229 -8.79 -0.32 -12.98
CA PHE A 229 -9.40 0.16 -14.22
C PHE A 229 -10.83 -0.41 -14.43
N PRO A 230 -11.07 -1.74 -14.39
CA PRO A 230 -12.42 -2.25 -14.59
C PRO A 230 -13.38 -1.81 -13.50
N ILE A 231 -12.93 -1.76 -12.23
CA ILE A 231 -13.78 -1.29 -11.13
C ILE A 231 -14.17 0.17 -11.33
N TYR A 232 -13.22 1.05 -11.70
CA TYR A 232 -13.51 2.46 -11.95
C TYR A 232 -14.54 2.60 -13.06
N VAL A 233 -14.35 1.94 -14.21
CA VAL A 233 -15.25 2.06 -15.35
C VAL A 233 -16.64 1.50 -15.03
N LEU A 234 -16.72 0.36 -14.33
CA LEU A 234 -18.01 -0.22 -13.94
C LEU A 234 -18.77 0.65 -12.94
N VAL A 235 -18.08 1.28 -11.98
CA VAL A 235 -18.72 2.08 -10.93
C VAL A 235 -19.07 3.47 -11.45
N ILE A 236 -18.12 4.17 -12.08
CA ILE A 236 -18.32 5.54 -12.58
C ILE A 236 -19.15 5.52 -13.86
N GLY A 237 -18.89 4.60 -14.80
CA GLY A 237 -19.70 4.46 -16.01
C GLY A 237 -21.17 4.19 -15.67
N TRP A 238 -21.44 3.26 -14.76
CA TRP A 238 -22.81 3.03 -14.29
C TRP A 238 -23.44 4.27 -13.64
N ALA A 239 -22.68 5.02 -12.84
CA ALA A 239 -23.18 6.22 -12.19
C ALA A 239 -23.48 7.35 -13.18
N LEU A 240 -22.69 7.48 -14.25
CA LEU A 240 -22.91 8.43 -15.33
C LEU A 240 -24.11 8.05 -16.22
N ASP A 241 -24.31 6.76 -16.49
CA ASP A 241 -25.43 6.27 -17.31
C ASP A 241 -26.79 6.29 -16.58
N SER A 242 -26.78 6.34 -15.24
CA SER A 242 -27.98 6.29 -14.40
C SER A 242 -28.47 7.67 -13.92
N GLY A 243 -27.76 8.75 -14.25
CA GLY A 243 -28.08 10.14 -13.85
C GLY A 243 -28.62 10.95 -15.02
#